data_AF-A0A2V6IW81-F1
#
_entry.id   AF-A0A2V6IW81-F1
#
_cell.length_a   1.000
_cell.length_b   1.000
_cell.length_c   1.000
_cell.angle_alpha   90.00
_cell.angle_beta   90.00
_cell.angle_gamma   90.00
#
_symmetry.space_group_name_H-M   'P 1'
#
loop_
_entity.id
_entity.type
_entity.pdbx_description
1 polymer ?
#
loop_
_entity_poly.entity_id
_entity_poly.type
_entity_poly.pdbx_seq_one_letter_code
_entity_poly.pdbx_strand_id
1 'polypeptide(L)'
;MSLDLNTILNDWPYESGTVKVRKITGLDGREKLQLRVDLGVLQMEITGRPDGRRPHNCESLLEYHRRRATRAEQKGEAYELNPEQCAELQQEGIQYYH
;
A
#
# COMPACT_ATOMS: atom_id res chain seq x y z
N MET A 1 13.68 -18.47 -2.08
CA MET A 1 13.88 -17.32 -3.00
C MET A 1 14.81 -16.34 -2.30
N SER A 2 15.81 -15.83 -3.01
CA SER A 2 16.67 -14.76 -2.48
C SER A 2 15.91 -13.44 -2.50
N LEU A 3 16.08 -12.63 -1.46
CA LEU A 3 15.58 -11.25 -1.40
C LEU A 3 16.62 -10.24 -1.96
N ASP A 4 17.69 -10.75 -2.57
CA ASP A 4 18.74 -9.93 -3.16
C ASP A 4 18.22 -9.17 -4.39
N LEU A 5 18.38 -7.85 -4.34
CA LEU A 5 17.98 -6.94 -5.41
C LEU A 5 19.10 -6.72 -6.45
N ASN A 6 20.30 -7.26 -6.25
CA ASN A 6 21.43 -7.06 -7.17
C ASN A 6 21.09 -7.45 -8.61
N THR A 7 20.36 -8.55 -8.83
CA THR A 7 19.96 -8.98 -10.17
C THR A 7 19.11 -7.91 -10.87
N ILE A 8 18.06 -7.41 -10.22
CA ILE A 8 17.19 -6.39 -10.82
C ILE A 8 17.91 -5.05 -10.98
N LEU A 9 18.83 -4.70 -10.07
CA LEU A 9 19.58 -3.45 -10.16
C LEU A 9 20.59 -3.47 -11.31
N ASN A 10 21.21 -4.62 -11.60
CA ASN A 10 22.13 -4.80 -12.72
C ASN A 10 21.40 -4.81 -14.06
N ASP A 11 20.26 -5.50 -14.15
CA ASP A 11 19.48 -5.60 -15.38
C ASP A 11 18.66 -4.32 -15.67
N TRP A 12 18.46 -3.46 -14.68
CA TRP A 12 17.68 -2.23 -14.79
C TRP A 12 18.49 -0.99 -14.37
N PRO A 13 19.30 -0.42 -15.29
CA PRO A 13 20.12 0.74 -14.98
C PRO A 13 19.27 1.98 -14.72
N TYR A 14 19.70 2.77 -13.73
CA TYR A 14 19.14 4.08 -13.41
C TYR A 14 19.50 5.11 -14.49
N GLU A 15 18.54 5.97 -14.83
CA GLU A 15 18.75 7.11 -15.74
C GLU A 15 18.35 8.40 -15.03
N SER A 16 19.29 9.33 -14.92
CA SER A 16 19.07 10.61 -14.25
C SER A 16 18.00 11.43 -14.96
N GLY A 17 17.03 11.93 -14.19
CA GLY A 17 16.00 12.84 -14.70
C GLY A 17 14.78 12.16 -15.32
N THR A 18 14.69 10.82 -15.31
CA THR A 18 13.47 10.11 -15.71
C THR A 18 13.18 8.97 -14.75
N VAL A 19 12.01 8.99 -14.11
CA VAL A 19 11.53 7.87 -13.31
C VAL A 19 11.14 6.73 -14.26
N LYS A 20 11.92 5.64 -14.26
CA LYS A 20 11.52 4.45 -15.02
C LYS A 20 10.48 3.67 -14.23
N VAL A 21 9.36 3.37 -14.88
CA VAL A 21 8.25 2.62 -14.29
C VAL A 21 7.92 1.44 -15.21
N ARG A 22 7.66 0.27 -14.61
CA ARG A 22 7.16 -0.90 -15.35
C ARG A 22 6.08 -1.64 -14.54
N LYS A 23 5.22 -2.36 -15.26
CA LYS A 23 4.31 -3.34 -14.66
C LYS A 23 4.97 -4.71 -14.70
N ILE A 24 4.81 -5.50 -13.64
CA ILE A 24 5.26 -6.89 -13.56
C ILE A 24 4.13 -7.76 -13.02
N THR A 25 4.21 -9.07 -13.25
CA THR A 25 3.39 -10.05 -12.55
C THR A 25 4.15 -10.54 -11.33
N GLY A 26 3.59 -10.36 -10.14
CA GLY A 26 4.15 -10.86 -8.89
C GLY A 26 4.01 -12.37 -8.74
N LEU A 27 4.64 -12.91 -7.69
CA LEU A 27 4.59 -14.34 -7.36
C LEU A 27 3.19 -14.83 -6.99
N ASP A 28 2.32 -13.91 -6.59
CA ASP A 28 0.90 -14.10 -6.32
C ASP A 28 0.02 -14.05 -7.59
N GLY A 29 0.64 -13.89 -8.77
CA GLY A 29 -0.06 -13.80 -10.06
C GLY A 29 -0.73 -12.45 -10.33
N ARG A 30 -0.54 -11.45 -9.44
CA ARG A 30 -1.15 -10.12 -9.57
C ARG A 30 -0.21 -9.13 -10.23
N GLU A 31 -0.77 -8.12 -10.90
CA GLU A 31 0.04 -7.04 -11.45
C GLU A 31 0.57 -6.12 -10.33
N LYS A 32 1.86 -5.80 -10.39
CA LYS A 32 2.55 -4.88 -9.46
C LYS A 32 3.27 -3.80 -10.25
N LEU A 33 3.39 -2.63 -9.66
CA LEU A 33 4.16 -1.53 -10.19
C LEU A 33 5.59 -1.61 -9.64
N GLN A 34 6.58 -1.49 -10.51
CA GLN A 34 7.97 -1.31 -10.10
C GLN A 34 8.48 0.03 -10.62
N LEU A 35 9.19 0.76 -9.77
CA LEU A 35 9.81 2.04 -10.08
C LEU A 35 11.31 1.96 -9.84
N ARG A 36 12.09 2.53 -10.76
CA ARG A 36 13.51 2.77 -10.58
C ARG A 36 13.69 4.15 -9.96
N VAL A 37 14.25 4.17 -8.75
CA VAL A 37 14.65 5.38 -8.03
C VAL A 37 16.18 5.46 -8.00
N ASP A 38 16.72 6.64 -7.66
CA ASP A 38 18.15 6.97 -7.73
C ASP A 38 19.07 5.88 -7.17
N LEU A 39 18.72 5.37 -5.98
CA LEU A 39 19.55 4.40 -5.27
C LEU A 39 18.86 3.04 -5.08
N GLY A 40 17.82 2.73 -5.87
CA GLY A 40 17.09 1.48 -5.66
C GLY A 40 15.91 1.21 -6.58
N VAL A 41 15.11 0.23 -6.16
CA VAL A 41 13.84 -0.14 -6.80
C VAL A 41 12.76 -0.12 -5.74
N LEU A 42 11.61 0.48 -6.07
CA LEU A 42 10.39 0.40 -5.30
C LEU A 42 9.41 -0.53 -6.01
N GLN A 43 8.75 -1.42 -5.27
CA GLN A 43 7.65 -2.24 -5.78
C GLN A 43 6.40 -1.96 -4.96
N MET A 44 5.28 -1.78 -5.63
CA MET A 44 3.99 -1.50 -5.01
C MET A 44 2.86 -2.28 -5.68
N GLU A 45 1.81 -2.57 -4.93
CA GLU A 45 0.55 -3.03 -5.52
C GLU A 45 -0.08 -1.93 -6.38
N ILE A 46 -0.73 -2.34 -7.48
CA ILE A 46 -1.47 -1.41 -8.35
C ILE A 46 -2.88 -1.13 -7.78
N THR A 47 -3.39 -2.05 -6.96
CA THR A 47 -4.75 -2.01 -6.42
C THR A 47 -4.72 -2.14 -4.91
N GLY A 48 -5.56 -1.38 -4.21
CA GLY A 48 -5.51 -1.37 -2.75
C GLY A 48 -4.22 -0.74 -2.26
N ARG A 49 -3.87 -1.04 -1.01
CA ARG A 49 -2.66 -0.50 -0.37
C ARG A 49 -1.36 -0.85 -1.13
N PRO A 50 -0.49 0.15 -1.44
CA PRO A 50 0.78 -0.03 -2.16
C PRO A 50 1.72 -1.04 -1.51
N ASP A 51 1.72 -1.16 -0.18
CA ASP A 51 2.55 -2.11 0.56
C ASP A 51 1.99 -3.55 0.56
N GLY A 52 0.84 -3.78 -0.08
CA GLY A 52 0.18 -5.07 -0.19
C GLY A 52 -0.43 -5.61 1.11
N ARG A 53 -0.41 -4.81 2.18
CA ARG A 53 -1.01 -5.21 3.46
C ARG A 53 -2.53 -5.06 3.42
N ARG A 54 -3.21 -5.92 4.18
CA ARG A 54 -4.66 -5.91 4.36
C ARG A 54 -5.00 -5.78 5.85
N PRO A 55 -4.98 -4.57 6.43
CA PRO A 55 -5.27 -4.37 7.84
C PRO A 55 -6.68 -4.88 8.16
N HIS A 56 -6.81 -5.74 9.18
CA HIS A 56 -8.08 -6.37 9.56
C HIS A 56 -8.83 -7.06 8.39
N ASN A 57 -8.08 -7.62 7.43
CA ASN A 57 -8.63 -8.23 6.21
C ASN A 57 -9.48 -7.25 5.36
N CYS A 58 -9.28 -5.95 5.56
CA CYS A 58 -9.84 -4.87 4.77
C CYS A 58 -8.75 -4.28 3.86
N GLU A 59 -9.17 -3.58 2.81
CA GLU A 59 -8.23 -2.94 1.88
C GLU A 59 -7.42 -1.84 2.55
N SER A 60 -8.04 -1.08 3.45
CA SER A 60 -7.44 0.03 4.19
C SER A 60 -8.03 0.13 5.60
N LEU A 61 -7.40 0.91 6.49
CA LEU A 61 -7.96 1.25 7.79
C LEU A 61 -9.26 2.04 7.64
N LEU A 62 -9.37 2.90 6.61
CA LEU A 62 -10.62 3.60 6.32
C LEU A 62 -11.78 2.63 6.07
N GLU A 63 -11.55 1.63 5.23
CA GLU A 63 -12.53 0.58 4.91
C GLU A 63 -12.93 -0.19 6.19
N TYR A 64 -11.97 -0.52 7.04
CA TYR A 64 -12.20 -1.17 8.32
C TYR A 64 -13.09 -0.34 9.26
N HIS A 65 -12.76 0.95 9.43
CA HIS A 65 -13.52 1.84 10.30
C HIS A 65 -14.93 2.15 9.75
N ARG A 66 -15.10 2.24 8.43
CA ARG A 66 -16.43 2.36 7.79
C ARG A 66 -17.32 1.17 8.10
N ARG A 67 -16.80 -0.06 7.97
CA ARG A 67 -17.57 -1.28 8.30
C ARG A 67 -17.98 -1.32 9.76
N ARG A 68 -17.09 -0.89 10.68
CA ARG A 68 -17.42 -0.78 12.10
C ARG A 68 -18.50 0.26 12.38
N ALA A 69 -18.42 1.43 11.75
CA ALA A 69 -19.44 2.47 11.86
C ALA A 69 -20.80 1.98 11.38
N THR A 70 -20.88 1.37 10.18
CA THR A 70 -22.13 0.79 9.66
C THR A 70 -22.70 -0.28 10.59
N ARG A 71 -21.85 -1.14 11.17
CA ARG A 71 -22.30 -2.17 12.10
C ARG A 71 -22.82 -1.60 13.41
N ALA A 72 -22.21 -0.53 13.92
CA ALA A 72 -22.66 0.17 15.11
C ALA A 72 -23.99 0.88 14.86
N GLU A 73 -24.13 1.56 13.72
CA GLU A 73 -25.37 2.21 13.29
C GLU A 73 -26.54 1.22 13.20
N GLN A 74 -26.31 0.05 12.59
CA GLN A 74 -27.32 -1.02 12.50
C GLN A 74 -27.78 -1.55 13.88
N LYS A 75 -26.94 -1.41 14.90
CA LYS A 75 -27.25 -1.80 16.27
C LYS A 75 -27.76 -0.65 17.13
N GLY A 76 -27.77 0.58 16.61
CA GLY A 76 -28.05 1.79 17.39
C GLY A 76 -26.97 2.11 18.43
N GLU A 77 -25.74 1.62 18.23
CA GLU A 77 -24.59 1.90 19.10
C GLU A 77 -23.84 3.15 18.62
N ALA A 78 -23.36 3.97 19.57
CA ALA A 78 -22.48 5.09 19.25
C ALA A 78 -21.11 4.56 18.79
N TYR A 79 -20.58 5.14 17.71
CA TYR A 79 -19.28 4.80 17.16
C TYR A 79 -18.35 6.00 17.22
N GLU A 80 -17.26 5.87 17.97
CA GLU A 80 -16.27 6.92 18.14
C GLU A 80 -14.86 6.35 17.88
N LEU A 81 -14.01 7.18 17.28
CA LEU A 81 -12.60 6.88 17.08
C LEU A 81 -11.82 7.42 18.27
N ASN A 82 -10.89 6.61 18.80
CA ASN A 82 -9.95 7.10 19.78
C ASN A 82 -8.80 7.89 19.10
N PRO A 83 -8.02 8.68 19.86
CA PRO A 83 -6.93 9.48 19.29
C PRO A 83 -5.89 8.66 18.51
N GLU A 84 -5.61 7.43 18.95
CA GLU A 84 -4.66 6.52 18.28
C GLU A 84 -5.18 6.10 16.89
N GLN A 85 -6.45 5.69 16.79
CA GLN A 85 -7.10 5.32 15.52
C GLN A 85 -7.17 6.50 14.55
N CYS A 86 -7.40 7.72 15.07
CA CYS A 86 -7.33 8.94 14.27
C CYS A 86 -5.92 9.16 13.71
N ALA A 87 -4.87 8.96 14.51
CA ALA A 87 -3.49 9.08 14.06
C ALA A 87 -3.13 8.01 13.02
N GLU A 88 -3.55 6.76 13.20
CA GLU A 88 -3.32 5.67 12.24
C GLU A 88 -4.02 5.95 10.89
N LEU A 89 -5.27 6.44 10.93
CA LEU A 89 -6.01 6.86 9.74
C LEU A 89 -5.36 8.04 9.03
N GLN A 90 -4.85 9.02 9.78
CA GLN A 90 -4.13 10.16 9.21
C GLN A 90 -2.83 9.71 8.53
N GLN A 91 -2.07 8.83 9.18
CA GLN A 91 -0.82 8.30 8.65
C GLN A 91 -1.05 7.46 7.38
N GLU A 92 -2.07 6.60 7.36
CA GLU A 92 -2.48 5.89 6.15
C GLU A 92 -2.97 6.87 5.09
N GLY A 93 -3.69 7.92 5.50
CA GLY A 93 -4.16 9.00 4.64
C GLY A 93 -3.05 9.64 3.80
N ILE A 94 -1.95 10.01 4.45
CA ILE A 94 -0.78 10.63 3.82
C ILE A 94 -0.08 9.66 2.85
N GLN A 95 -0.07 8.37 3.16
CA GLN A 95 0.70 7.37 2.40
C GLN A 95 -0.10 6.72 1.27
N TYR A 96 -1.44 6.70 1.37
CA TYR A 96 -2.33 5.98 0.46
C TYR A 96 -3.11 6.88 -0.50
N TYR A 97 -3.43 8.12 -0.10
CA TYR A 97 -4.30 9.01 -0.88
C TYR A 97 -3.59 10.26 -1.41
N HIS A 98 -2.28 10.39 -1.23
CA HIS A 98 -1.50 11.57 -1.63
C HIS A 98 -0.67 11.33 -2.90
#